data_AF-A0A1Q6EGJ9-F1
#
_entry.id   AF-A0A1Q6EGJ9-F1
#
_cell.length_a   1.000
_cell.length_b   1.000
_cell.length_c   1.000
_cell.angle_alpha   90.00
_cell.angle_beta   90.00
_cell.angle_gamma   90.00
#
_symmetry.space_group_name_H-M   'P 1'
#
loop_
_entity.id
_entity.type
_entity.pdbx_description
1 polymer ?
#
loop_
_entity_poly.entity_id
_entity_poly.type
_entity_poly.pdbx_seq_one_letter_code
_entity_poly.pdbx_strand_id
1 'polypeptide(L)'
;MMFFYPFCLAFSSFYYIFTQFIVVLECSTHVSQCKVAKDFAKMQEKEQKISPIKQRILQFADNLNISKREFYAKIGVSRGTLESKTGITEDVLAKFIATFPDVSIEWLMQGKGRMKVDKEVVDNVATDTTVGMILHRDEQLIRENERLKIHVEELERKLGLNNTPPHAIGAQLADM
;
A
#
# COMPACT_ATOMS: atom_id res chain seq x y z
N MET A 1 21.34 41.79 88.17
CA MET A 1 21.06 40.42 87.71
C MET A 1 20.68 40.47 86.25
N MET A 2 21.26 39.56 85.44
CA MET A 2 20.92 39.20 84.06
C MET A 2 21.07 40.30 82.99
N PHE A 3 22.19 40.42 82.26
CA PHE A 3 22.73 39.58 81.17
C PHE A 3 21.77 39.30 79.99
N PHE A 4 22.21 39.79 78.82
CA PHE A 4 21.85 39.42 77.44
C PHE A 4 20.38 39.47 77.01
N TYR A 5 20.02 40.45 76.16
CA TYR A 5 19.43 40.14 74.84
C TYR A 5 19.34 41.35 73.87
N PRO A 6 20.40 41.70 73.12
CA PRO A 6 20.25 42.39 71.85
C PRO A 6 20.37 41.34 70.74
N PHE A 7 19.40 40.41 70.63
CA PHE A 7 19.45 39.37 69.59
C PHE A 7 18.07 38.94 69.08
N CYS A 8 17.11 39.87 68.98
CA CYS A 8 15.75 39.55 68.50
C CYS A 8 15.42 40.02 67.08
N LEU A 9 16.32 40.70 66.36
CA LEU A 9 16.02 41.18 65.00
C LEU A 9 16.81 40.47 63.88
N ALA A 10 17.93 39.80 64.18
CA ALA A 10 18.70 39.08 63.17
C ALA A 10 18.11 37.71 62.79
N PHE A 11 17.37 37.06 63.70
CA PHE A 11 16.81 35.73 63.44
C PHE A 11 15.56 35.76 62.56
N SER A 12 14.78 36.84 62.56
CA SER A 12 13.57 36.96 61.72
C SER A 12 13.93 37.09 60.23
N SER A 13 14.91 37.92 59.89
CA SER A 13 15.40 38.06 58.52
C SER A 13 16.10 36.78 58.03
N PHE A 14 16.85 36.10 58.90
CA PHE A 14 17.49 34.84 58.54
C PHE A 14 16.46 33.75 58.27
N TYR A 15 15.38 33.66 59.05
CA TYR A 15 14.29 32.71 58.82
C TYR A 15 13.52 33.01 57.51
N TYR A 16 13.35 34.29 57.16
CA TYR A 16 12.72 34.69 55.90
C TYR A 16 13.58 34.38 54.67
N ILE A 17 14.90 34.58 54.77
CA ILE A 17 15.85 34.19 53.72
C ILE A 17 15.93 32.66 53.61
N PHE A 18 15.95 31.94 54.74
CA PHE A 18 16.00 30.48 54.75
C PHE A 18 14.71 29.86 54.18
N THR A 19 13.53 30.41 54.50
CA THR A 19 12.25 29.97 53.90
C THR A 19 12.15 30.30 52.42
N GLN A 20 12.59 31.48 51.98
CA GLN A 20 12.72 31.80 50.55
C GLN A 20 13.68 30.84 49.82
N PHE A 21 14.80 30.46 50.45
CA PHE A 21 15.78 29.54 49.87
C PHE A 21 15.24 28.10 49.77
N ILE A 22 14.48 27.63 50.78
CA ILE A 22 13.80 26.33 50.75
C ILE A 22 12.75 26.27 49.63
N VAL A 23 11.95 27.32 49.45
CA VAL A 23 10.95 27.41 48.36
C VAL A 23 11.62 27.39 46.98
N VAL A 24 12.77 28.06 46.82
CA VAL A 24 13.54 28.03 45.56
C VAL A 24 14.15 26.65 45.31
N LEU A 25 14.60 25.94 46.36
CA LEU A 25 15.10 24.56 46.24
C LEU A 25 13.98 23.56 45.84
N GLU A 26 12.79 23.64 46.43
CA GLU A 26 11.63 22.81 46.04
C GLU A 26 11.14 23.13 44.61
N CYS A 27 11.21 24.39 44.18
CA CYS A 27 10.88 24.76 42.81
C CYS A 27 11.89 24.18 41.80
N SER A 28 13.18 24.16 42.16
CA SER A 28 14.25 23.59 41.32
C SER A 28 14.18 22.07 41.21
N THR A 29 13.75 21.36 42.26
CA THR A 29 13.56 19.90 42.21
C THR A 29 12.34 19.53 41.36
N HIS A 30 11.24 20.28 41.42
CA HIS A 30 10.05 20.05 40.58
C HIS A 30 10.34 20.24 39.08
N VAL A 31 11.06 21.31 38.71
CA VAL A 31 11.47 21.55 37.30
C VAL A 31 12.43 20.48 36.79
N SER A 32 13.34 20.01 37.64
CA SER A 32 14.31 18.96 37.30
C SER A 32 13.64 17.59 37.12
N GLN A 33 12.69 17.23 37.99
CA GLN A 33 11.90 16.01 37.86
C GLN A 33 11.00 16.02 36.61
N CYS A 34 10.40 17.17 36.26
CA CYS A 34 9.62 17.30 35.03
C CYS A 34 10.46 17.13 33.75
N LYS A 35 11.74 17.52 33.78
CA LYS A 35 12.64 17.38 32.61
C LYS A 35 13.10 15.93 32.43
N VAL A 36 13.52 15.28 33.52
CA VAL A 36 13.87 13.85 33.52
C VAL A 36 12.67 12.98 33.14
N ALA A 37 11.45 13.27 33.64
CA ALA A 37 10.24 12.55 33.23
C ALA A 37 9.88 12.75 31.74
N LYS A 38 10.09 13.95 31.18
CA LYS A 38 9.92 14.22 29.74
C LYS A 38 10.96 13.47 28.90
N ASP A 39 12.20 13.39 29.36
CA ASP A 39 13.27 12.70 28.64
C ASP A 39 13.09 11.16 28.72
N PHE A 40 12.58 10.62 29.84
CA PHE A 40 12.15 9.21 29.95
C PHE A 40 10.94 8.87 29.05
N ALA A 41 9.99 9.81 28.87
CA ALA A 41 8.88 9.63 27.93
C ALA A 41 9.35 9.67 26.46
N LYS A 42 10.44 10.41 26.17
CA LYS A 42 11.05 10.49 24.84
C LYS A 42 11.89 9.26 24.47
N MET A 43 12.34 8.50 25.47
CA MET A 43 13.19 7.31 25.31
C MET A 43 12.39 5.97 25.35
N GLN A 44 11.06 6.05 25.30
CA GLN A 44 10.18 4.92 24.94
C GLN A 44 9.56 5.15 23.57
N GLU A 45 10.39 5.36 22.56
CA GLU A 45 9.97 5.07 21.19
C GLU A 45 9.88 3.54 21.07
N LYS A 46 8.80 2.98 21.66
CA LYS A 46 8.42 1.59 21.42
C LYS A 46 8.35 1.47 19.91
N GLU A 47 9.15 0.60 19.31
CA GLU A 47 8.88 0.10 17.97
C GLU A 47 7.49 -0.54 18.01
N GLN A 48 6.49 0.26 17.70
CA GLN A 48 5.11 -0.19 17.64
C GLN A 48 5.05 -0.96 16.32
N LYS A 49 4.98 -2.28 16.41
CA LYS A 49 4.88 -3.16 15.25
C LYS A 49 3.53 -2.91 14.55
N ILE A 50 3.50 -1.91 13.68
CA ILE A 50 2.38 -1.56 12.82
C ILE A 50 2.29 -2.62 11.71
N SER A 51 1.07 -2.92 11.24
CA SER A 51 0.89 -3.89 10.15
C SER A 51 1.62 -3.44 8.87
N PRO A 52 2.18 -4.37 8.06
CA PRO A 52 2.91 -4.03 6.84
C PRO A 52 2.11 -3.19 5.84
N ILE A 53 0.80 -3.43 5.73
CA ILE A 53 -0.09 -2.66 4.83
C ILE A 53 -0.17 -1.20 5.28
N LYS A 54 -0.40 -0.94 6.58
CA LYS A 54 -0.41 0.41 7.14
C LYS A 54 0.93 1.13 6.93
N GLN A 55 2.06 0.42 7.09
CA GLN A 55 3.39 0.99 6.83
C GLN A 55 3.52 1.44 5.38
N ARG A 56 3.04 0.65 4.41
CA ARG A 56 3.03 1.03 2.99
C ARG A 56 2.10 2.22 2.71
N ILE A 57 0.93 2.27 3.32
CA ILE A 57 0.04 3.44 3.19
C ILE A 57 0.71 4.71 3.72
N LEU A 58 1.41 4.63 4.86
CA LEU A 58 2.17 5.75 5.41
C LEU A 58 3.35 6.14 4.49
N GLN A 59 4.08 5.18 3.94
CA GLN A 59 5.13 5.43 2.95
C GLN A 59 4.58 6.13 1.70
N PHE A 60 3.38 5.75 1.24
CA PHE A 60 2.72 6.42 0.13
C PHE A 60 2.36 7.87 0.50
N ALA A 61 1.88 8.12 1.72
CA ALA A 61 1.59 9.47 2.20
C ALA A 61 2.84 10.36 2.21
N ASP A 62 3.99 9.82 2.64
CA ASP A 62 5.25 10.56 2.68
C ASP A 62 5.71 10.99 1.27
N ASN A 63 5.48 10.15 0.26
CA ASN A 63 5.78 10.44 -1.14
C ASN A 63 4.85 11.49 -1.79
N LEU A 64 3.71 11.82 -1.17
CA LEU A 64 2.78 12.82 -1.69
C LEU A 64 3.13 14.25 -1.26
N ASN A 65 4.14 14.43 -0.40
CA ASN A 65 4.54 15.75 0.14
C ASN A 65 3.40 16.52 0.83
N ILE A 66 2.37 15.83 1.33
CA ILE A 66 1.28 16.42 2.11
C ILE A 66 1.42 16.13 3.60
N SER A 67 0.83 16.97 4.44
CA SER A 67 0.86 16.73 5.89
C SER A 67 0.06 15.47 6.26
N LYS A 68 0.46 14.75 7.31
CA LYS A 68 -0.31 13.59 7.83
C LYS A 68 -1.78 13.92 8.06
N ARG A 69 -2.06 15.11 8.62
CA ARG A 69 -3.44 15.56 8.88
C ARG A 69 -4.26 15.66 7.60
N GLU A 70 -3.68 16.25 6.56
CA GLU A 70 -4.32 16.37 5.25
C GLU A 70 -4.51 15.00 4.61
N PHE A 71 -3.52 14.12 4.70
CA PHE A 71 -3.63 12.75 4.22
C PHE A 71 -4.79 12.00 4.89
N TYR A 72 -4.88 12.03 6.23
CA TYR A 72 -5.97 11.42 6.99
C TYR A 72 -7.34 11.97 6.59
N ALA A 73 -7.45 13.29 6.38
CA ALA A 73 -8.68 13.93 5.92
C ALA A 73 -9.04 13.49 4.49
N LYS A 74 -8.05 13.41 3.60
CA LYS A 74 -8.24 13.04 2.20
C LYS A 74 -8.77 11.62 2.03
N ILE A 75 -8.27 10.67 2.81
CA ILE A 75 -8.77 9.29 2.83
C ILE A 75 -10.02 9.10 3.71
N GLY A 76 -10.49 10.14 4.41
CA GLY A 76 -11.69 10.07 5.24
C GLY A 76 -11.56 9.14 6.46
N VAL A 77 -10.40 9.15 7.14
CA VAL A 77 -10.19 8.36 8.37
C VAL A 77 -9.69 9.23 9.53
N SER A 78 -9.93 8.77 10.75
CA SER A 78 -9.51 9.46 11.97
C SER A 78 -7.98 9.53 12.10
N ARG A 79 -7.50 10.58 12.78
CA ARG A 79 -6.08 10.77 13.08
C ARG A 79 -5.57 9.59 13.92
N GLY A 80 -4.41 9.04 13.55
CA GLY A 80 -3.77 7.95 14.27
C GLY A 80 -4.25 6.54 13.91
N THR A 81 -5.28 6.40 13.05
CA THR A 81 -5.79 5.08 12.62
C THR A 81 -4.73 4.21 11.93
N LEU A 82 -3.79 4.83 11.19
CA LEU A 82 -2.70 4.13 10.51
C LEU A 82 -1.47 3.91 11.39
N GLU A 83 -1.36 4.65 12.49
CA GLU A 83 -0.26 4.56 13.46
C GLU A 83 -0.58 3.59 14.60
N SER A 84 -1.83 3.14 14.72
CA SER A 84 -2.23 2.16 15.72
C SER A 84 -1.67 0.76 15.42
N LYS A 85 -1.36 0.02 16.49
CA LYS A 85 -0.94 -1.39 16.46
C LYS A 85 -1.99 -2.37 15.93
N THR A 86 -3.23 -1.93 15.77
CA THR A 86 -4.30 -2.78 15.27
C THR A 86 -4.07 -3.14 13.81
N GLY A 87 -4.70 -4.22 13.34
CA GLY A 87 -4.76 -4.52 11.92
C GLY A 87 -5.43 -3.40 11.11
N ILE A 88 -5.26 -3.44 9.79
CA ILE A 88 -6.04 -2.59 8.90
C ILE A 88 -7.46 -3.16 8.79
N THR A 89 -8.46 -2.29 8.89
CA THR A 89 -9.86 -2.65 8.65
C THR A 89 -10.17 -2.51 7.17
N GLU A 90 -11.09 -3.32 6.67
CA GLU A 90 -11.55 -3.27 5.29
C GLU A 90 -12.02 -1.87 4.85
N ASP A 91 -12.79 -1.17 5.69
CA ASP A 91 -13.28 0.20 5.41
C ASP A 91 -12.15 1.19 5.11
N VAL A 92 -11.10 1.19 5.95
CA VAL A 92 -9.92 2.07 5.77
C VAL A 92 -9.18 1.75 4.49
N LEU A 93 -9.04 0.46 4.17
CA LEU A 93 -8.39 0.01 2.95
C LEU A 93 -9.21 0.40 1.71
N ALA A 94 -10.53 0.20 1.73
CA ALA A 94 -11.44 0.55 0.64
C ALA A 94 -11.41 2.07 0.38
N LYS A 95 -11.48 2.89 1.43
CA LYS A 95 -11.35 4.34 1.32
C LYS A 95 -10.02 4.76 0.72
N PHE A 96 -8.92 4.14 1.14
CA PHE A 96 -7.60 4.42 0.58
C PHE A 96 -7.53 4.12 -0.93
N ILE A 97 -8.00 2.94 -1.34
CA ILE A 97 -8.01 2.52 -2.75
C ILE A 97 -8.92 3.43 -3.59
N ALA A 98 -10.10 3.79 -3.08
CA ALA A 98 -11.02 4.69 -3.77
C ALA A 98 -10.45 6.11 -3.91
N THR A 99 -9.68 6.58 -2.92
CA THR A 99 -9.05 7.91 -2.95
C THR A 99 -7.85 7.96 -3.89
N PHE A 100 -7.12 6.84 -4.02
CA PHE A 100 -5.91 6.74 -4.83
C PHE A 100 -5.99 5.55 -5.80
N PRO A 101 -6.81 5.63 -6.86
CA PRO A 101 -7.02 4.53 -7.79
C PRO A 101 -5.77 4.16 -8.60
N ASP A 102 -4.78 5.06 -8.67
CA ASP A 102 -3.53 4.82 -9.38
C ASP A 102 -2.49 4.07 -8.50
N VAL A 103 -2.84 3.67 -7.27
CA VAL A 103 -1.99 2.81 -6.43
C VAL A 103 -2.06 1.36 -6.90
N SER A 104 -0.90 0.70 -6.98
CA SER A 104 -0.83 -0.74 -7.24
C SER A 104 -1.30 -1.56 -6.04
N ILE A 105 -2.29 -2.42 -6.28
CA ILE A 105 -2.80 -3.36 -5.27
C ILE A 105 -1.75 -4.43 -4.93
N GLU A 106 -0.97 -4.89 -5.92
CA GLU A 106 0.10 -5.86 -5.69
C GLU A 106 1.15 -5.29 -4.75
N TRP A 107 1.56 -4.04 -4.96
CA TRP A 107 2.48 -3.35 -4.07
C TRP A 107 1.87 -3.15 -2.68
N LEU A 108 0.62 -2.71 -2.61
CA LEU A 108 -0.06 -2.47 -1.34
C LEU A 108 -0.22 -3.73 -0.49
N MET A 109 -0.49 -4.88 -1.11
CA MET A 109 -0.75 -6.15 -0.41
C MET A 109 0.52 -6.96 -0.17
N GLN A 110 1.36 -7.10 -1.19
CA GLN A 110 2.52 -8.00 -1.18
C GLN A 110 3.84 -7.26 -0.98
N GLY A 111 3.87 -5.93 -1.17
CA GLY A 111 5.10 -5.13 -1.10
C GLY A 111 6.01 -5.31 -2.33
N LYS A 112 5.50 -5.87 -3.42
CA LYS A 112 6.24 -6.12 -4.66
C LYS A 112 5.82 -5.16 -5.76
N GLY A 113 6.72 -4.87 -6.70
CA GLY A 113 6.43 -4.04 -7.86
C GLY A 113 6.42 -2.54 -7.56
N ARG A 114 5.85 -1.77 -8.48
CA ARG A 114 5.82 -0.29 -8.43
C ARG A 114 4.65 0.19 -7.58
N MET A 115 4.85 1.29 -6.85
CA MET A 115 3.85 1.87 -5.94
C MET A 115 2.65 2.46 -6.67
N LYS A 116 2.91 3.20 -7.75
CA LYS A 116 1.87 3.71 -8.64
C LYS A 116 1.86 2.87 -9.91
N VAL A 117 0.67 2.56 -10.38
CA VAL A 117 0.47 2.04 -11.73
C VAL A 117 0.54 3.26 -12.63
N ASP A 118 1.59 3.34 -13.44
CA ASP A 118 1.59 4.32 -14.52
C ASP A 118 0.38 3.99 -15.37
N LYS A 119 -0.56 4.93 -15.44
CA LYS A 119 -1.64 4.93 -16.40
C LYS A 119 -1.07 5.24 -17.80
N GLU A 120 0.09 4.68 -18.13
CA GLU A 120 0.30 4.21 -19.48
C GLU A 120 -0.70 3.07 -19.63
N VAL A 121 -1.94 3.47 -19.91
CA VAL A 121 -2.76 2.84 -20.91
C VAL A 121 -2.23 1.44 -21.21
N VAL A 122 -2.64 0.48 -20.39
CA VAL A 122 -2.75 -0.89 -20.88
C VAL A 122 -3.98 -0.92 -21.81
N ASP A 123 -4.11 0.06 -22.71
CA ASP A 123 -4.66 -0.22 -24.02
C ASP A 123 -3.50 -0.94 -24.69
N ASN A 124 -3.58 -2.25 -24.69
CA ASN A 124 -3.76 -3.03 -25.90
C ASN A 124 -3.07 -2.59 -27.21
N VAL A 125 -2.17 -1.61 -27.30
CA VAL A 125 -1.61 -1.15 -28.59
C VAL A 125 -0.59 -2.16 -29.14
N ALA A 126 0.18 -2.80 -28.24
CA ALA A 126 1.06 -3.91 -28.61
C ALA A 126 0.28 -5.20 -28.94
N THR A 127 -0.86 -5.42 -28.27
CA THR A 127 -1.73 -6.57 -28.60
C THR A 127 -2.55 -6.31 -29.86
N ASP A 128 -3.02 -5.09 -30.14
CA ASP A 128 -3.86 -4.76 -31.29
C ASP A 128 -3.11 -4.90 -32.61
N THR A 129 -1.84 -4.49 -32.66
CA THR A 129 -1.00 -4.71 -33.86
C THR A 129 -0.71 -6.21 -34.07
N THR A 130 -0.42 -6.94 -32.99
CA THR A 130 -0.14 -8.39 -33.07
C THR A 130 -1.41 -9.18 -33.42
N VAL A 131 -2.54 -8.82 -32.83
CA VAL A 131 -3.87 -9.38 -33.09
C VAL A 131 -4.30 -9.06 -34.51
N GLY A 132 -4.07 -7.84 -35.00
CA GLY A 132 -4.31 -7.46 -36.40
C GLY A 132 -3.49 -8.30 -37.39
N MET A 133 -2.21 -8.55 -37.10
CA MET A 133 -1.38 -9.46 -37.91
C MET A 133 -1.87 -10.92 -37.87
N ILE A 134 -2.33 -11.40 -36.70
CA ILE A 134 -2.89 -12.75 -36.54
C ILE A 134 -4.20 -12.87 -37.33
N LEU A 135 -5.13 -11.93 -37.17
CA LEU A 135 -6.42 -11.92 -37.88
C LEU A 135 -6.22 -11.88 -39.41
N HIS A 136 -5.27 -11.08 -39.90
CA HIS A 136 -4.98 -11.04 -41.33
C HIS A 136 -4.42 -12.38 -41.84
N ARG A 137 -3.54 -13.03 -41.07
CA ARG A 137 -3.00 -14.36 -41.41
C ARG A 137 -4.12 -15.40 -41.43
N ASP A 138 -5.01 -15.39 -40.45
CA ASP A 138 -6.13 -16.33 -40.36
C ASP A 138 -7.07 -16.19 -41.55
N GLU A 139 -7.35 -14.96 -41.99
CA GLU A 139 -8.18 -14.72 -43.17
C GLU A 139 -7.55 -15.26 -44.46
N GLN A 140 -6.23 -15.12 -44.62
CA GLN A 140 -5.49 -15.69 -45.76
C GLN A 140 -5.55 -17.22 -45.74
N LEU A 141 -5.33 -17.84 -44.57
CA LEU A 141 -5.40 -19.29 -44.40
C LEU A 141 -6.80 -19.83 -44.70
N ILE A 142 -7.86 -19.12 -44.30
CA ILE A 142 -9.25 -19.50 -44.61
C ILE A 142 -9.46 -19.49 -46.13
N ARG A 143 -9.04 -18.43 -46.84
CA ARG A 143 -9.17 -18.37 -48.30
C ARG A 143 -8.38 -19.47 -49.00
N GLU A 144 -7.19 -19.78 -48.54
CA GLU A 144 -6.39 -20.88 -49.07
C GLU A 144 -7.07 -22.23 -48.86
N ASN A 145 -7.63 -22.46 -47.67
CA ASN A 145 -8.37 -23.69 -47.37
C ASN A 145 -9.62 -23.86 -48.24
N GLU A 146 -10.37 -22.79 -48.50
CA GLU A 146 -11.51 -22.83 -49.43
C GLU A 146 -11.06 -23.16 -50.85
N ARG A 147 -9.98 -22.55 -51.33
CA ARG A 147 -9.43 -22.81 -52.66
C ARG A 147 -8.90 -24.24 -52.80
N LEU A 148 -8.22 -24.74 -51.76
CA LEU A 148 -7.72 -26.10 -51.70
C LEU A 148 -8.88 -27.10 -51.74
N LYS A 149 -9.93 -26.86 -50.96
CA LYS A 149 -11.13 -27.71 -50.96
C LYS A 149 -11.74 -27.84 -52.35
N ILE A 150 -11.89 -26.72 -53.07
CA ILE A 150 -12.40 -26.73 -54.46
C ILE A 150 -11.48 -27.52 -55.39
N HIS A 151 -10.16 -27.36 -55.26
CA HIS A 151 -9.20 -28.11 -56.08
C HIS A 151 -9.23 -29.62 -55.81
N VAL A 152 -9.38 -30.01 -54.55
CA VAL A 152 -9.54 -31.41 -54.17
C VAL A 152 -10.82 -31.98 -54.77
N GLU A 153 -11.96 -31.30 -54.64
CA GLU A 153 -13.23 -31.72 -55.23
C GLU A 153 -13.16 -31.85 -56.76
N GLU A 154 -12.42 -30.96 -57.43
CA GLU A 154 -12.18 -31.02 -58.88
C GLU A 154 -11.32 -32.24 -59.27
N LEU A 155 -10.25 -32.50 -58.53
CA LEU A 155 -9.38 -33.65 -58.77
C LEU A 155 -10.10 -34.96 -58.51
N GLU A 156 -10.89 -35.05 -57.44
CA GLU A 156 -11.74 -36.20 -57.12
C GLU A 156 -12.74 -36.48 -58.25
N ARG A 157 -13.37 -35.43 -58.80
CA ARG A 157 -14.28 -35.57 -59.95
C ARG A 157 -13.57 -36.09 -61.20
N LYS A 158 -12.35 -35.61 -61.48
CA LYS A 158 -11.53 -36.07 -62.63
C LYS A 158 -11.04 -37.50 -62.47
N LEU A 159 -10.75 -37.91 -61.25
CA LEU A 159 -10.31 -39.26 -60.91
C LEU A 159 -11.48 -40.26 -60.83
N GLY A 160 -12.73 -39.80 -60.91
CA GLY A 160 -13.92 -40.66 -60.87
C GLY A 160 -14.12 -41.36 -59.53
N LEU A 161 -13.51 -40.85 -58.46
CA LEU A 161 -13.64 -41.39 -57.11
C LEU A 161 -14.94 -40.87 -56.49
N ASN A 162 -16.06 -41.48 -56.86
CA ASN A 162 -17.31 -41.25 -56.15
C ASN A 162 -17.28 -42.01 -54.82
N ASN A 163 -17.60 -41.27 -53.76
CA ASN A 163 -18.02 -41.71 -52.42
C ASN A 163 -16.88 -42.14 -51.46
N THR A 164 -16.60 -41.31 -50.44
CA THR A 164 -16.79 -41.68 -49.01
C THR A 164 -16.69 -40.41 -48.14
N PRO A 165 -17.69 -40.07 -47.32
CA PRO A 165 -17.58 -38.99 -46.34
C PRO A 165 -16.45 -39.26 -45.34
N PRO A 166 -15.76 -38.23 -44.80
CA PRO A 166 -14.66 -38.39 -43.84
C PRO A 166 -15.03 -39.19 -42.58
N HIS A 167 -16.33 -39.32 -42.30
CA HIS A 167 -16.86 -39.96 -41.10
C HIS A 167 -16.85 -41.51 -41.14
N ALA A 168 -16.54 -42.16 -42.27
CA ALA A 168 -16.57 -43.63 -42.37
C ALA A 168 -15.21 -44.31 -42.13
N ILE A 169 -14.09 -43.57 -42.16
CA ILE A 169 -12.74 -44.17 -42.02
C ILE A 169 -12.50 -44.66 -40.58
N GLY A 170 -13.17 -44.07 -39.58
CA GLY A 170 -13.07 -44.49 -38.18
C GLY A 170 -13.80 -45.80 -37.84
N ALA A 171 -14.69 -46.30 -38.70
CA ALA A 171 -15.50 -47.49 -38.41
C ALA A 171 -14.91 -48.79 -38.97
N GLN A 172 -14.06 -48.73 -40.02
CA GLN A 172 -13.47 -49.93 -40.64
C GLN A 172 -12.22 -50.47 -39.93
N LEU A 173 -11.69 -49.76 -38.93
CA LEU A 173 -10.54 -50.19 -38.13
C LEU A 173 -10.90 -50.92 -36.83
N ALA A 174 -12.20 -51.13 -36.55
CA ALA A 174 -12.67 -51.76 -35.32
C ALA A 174 -12.93 -53.28 -35.44
N ASP A 175 -12.92 -53.84 -36.66
CA ASP A 175 -13.23 -55.27 -36.92
C ASP A 175 -12.04 -56.06 -37.53
N MET A 176 -10.80 -55.63 -37.31
CA MET A 176 -9.58 -56.42 -37.60
C MET A 176 -8.86 -56.81 -36.32
#